data_AF-A0A835IYZ7-F1
#
_entry.id   AF-A0A835IYZ7-F1
#
_cell.length_a   1.000
_cell.length_b   1.000
_cell.length_c   1.000
_cell.angle_alpha   90.00
_cell.angle_beta   90.00
_cell.angle_gamma   90.00
#
_symmetry.space_group_name_H-M   'P 1'
#
loop_
_entity.id
_entity.type
_entity.pdbx_description
1 polymer ?
#
loop_
_entity_poly.entity_id
_entity_poly.type
_entity_poly.pdbx_seq_one_letter_code
_entity_poly.pdbx_strand_id
1 'polypeptide(L)'
;MNPREEKRPRLSFPTMNPPPALTIPFTFPLVHSTVLPDPSRFFTPNLLSSPLPTNSFFQNFALNNAEQPEYIHPYLIKSSNSSLSVSYPSRFFTSAFICQVFVADLTISAVNNGKDCEVKKDHKISSFNDLSVTLDVPPGLRFLLVRGSPYITCEVCSSTQISISTIHAILSISSNSFGTKHKIHFNNNQTWIMYSSSPLNLDSSLSSITFSGFSGALRFAILPDSDPSYESVLDQYSSCYPVSGEAVLGNPFLWNISGRRKDWGSSFTCPSSSCSAFV
;
A
#
# COMPACT_ATOMS: atom_id res chain seq x y z
N MET A 1 28.34 -22.15 -51.74
CA MET A 1 27.84 -22.91 -50.58
C MET A 1 27.00 -21.96 -49.74
N ASN A 2 25.67 -22.04 -49.88
CA ASN A 2 24.69 -21.32 -49.06
C ASN A 2 23.89 -22.38 -48.28
N PRO A 3 23.55 -22.16 -47.00
CA PRO A 3 22.73 -23.12 -46.26
C PRO A 3 21.29 -23.05 -46.74
N ARG A 4 20.67 -24.21 -46.97
CA ARG A 4 19.23 -24.36 -47.24
C ARG A 4 18.47 -24.10 -45.96
N GLU A 5 17.56 -23.12 -46.01
CA GLU A 5 16.59 -22.85 -44.96
C GLU A 5 15.50 -23.94 -44.97
N GLU A 6 15.50 -24.79 -43.94
CA GLU A 6 14.48 -25.84 -43.78
C GLU A 6 13.23 -25.24 -43.09
N LYS A 7 12.16 -25.03 -43.87
CA LYS A 7 10.86 -24.56 -43.39
C LYS A 7 10.22 -25.63 -42.49
N ARG A 8 10.21 -25.40 -41.19
CA ARG A 8 9.52 -26.25 -40.20
C ARG A 8 7.99 -26.21 -40.46
N PRO A 9 7.29 -27.35 -40.60
CA PRO A 9 5.85 -27.34 -40.82
C PRO A 9 5.12 -26.85 -39.56
N ARG A 10 4.16 -25.94 -39.72
CA ARG A 10 3.24 -25.55 -38.63
C ARG A 10 2.36 -26.74 -38.31
N LEU A 11 2.45 -27.25 -37.08
CA LEU A 11 1.46 -28.17 -36.53
C LEU A 11 0.14 -27.41 -36.37
N SER A 12 -0.85 -27.72 -37.20
CA SER A 12 -2.23 -27.29 -37.01
C SER A 12 -2.84 -28.09 -35.85
N PHE A 13 -3.13 -27.43 -34.74
CA PHE A 13 -3.91 -28.04 -33.67
C PHE A 13 -5.36 -28.21 -34.15
N PRO A 14 -5.97 -29.39 -33.99
CA PRO A 14 -7.38 -29.57 -34.29
C PRO A 14 -8.20 -28.67 -33.38
N THR A 15 -9.15 -27.94 -33.96
CA THR A 15 -10.15 -27.16 -33.22
C THR A 15 -10.97 -28.14 -32.37
N MET A 16 -10.70 -28.19 -31.06
CA MET A 16 -11.58 -28.89 -30.13
C MET A 16 -12.88 -28.09 -30.02
N ASN A 17 -13.96 -28.64 -30.57
CA ASN A 17 -15.29 -28.20 -30.18
C ASN A 17 -15.41 -28.36 -28.65
N PRO A 18 -15.94 -27.34 -27.92
CA PRO A 18 -16.16 -27.48 -26.49
C PRO A 18 -17.08 -28.70 -26.27
N PRO A 19 -16.74 -29.61 -25.33
CA PRO A 19 -17.61 -30.73 -25.02
C PRO A 19 -18.98 -30.19 -24.59
N PRO A 20 -20.09 -30.87 -24.96
CA PRO A 20 -21.42 -30.48 -24.50
C PRO A 20 -21.41 -30.40 -22.97
N ALA A 21 -21.88 -29.26 -22.45
CA ALA A 21 -21.90 -29.00 -21.01
C ALA A 21 -22.76 -30.06 -20.32
N LEU A 22 -22.11 -31.04 -19.71
CA LEU A 22 -22.75 -31.95 -18.77
C LEU A 22 -23.19 -31.10 -17.58
N THR A 23 -24.49 -30.83 -17.49
CA THR A 23 -25.15 -30.16 -16.36
C THR A 23 -25.17 -31.07 -15.15
N ILE A 24 -23.99 -31.37 -14.61
CA ILE A 24 -23.88 -31.98 -13.29
C ILE A 24 -24.24 -30.86 -12.30
N PRO A 25 -25.33 -31.00 -11.52
CA PRO A 25 -25.67 -30.01 -10.52
C PRO A 25 -24.52 -29.88 -9.52
N PHE A 26 -24.15 -28.65 -9.19
CA PHE A 26 -23.08 -28.39 -8.22
C PHE A 26 -23.45 -29.05 -6.89
N THR A 27 -22.52 -29.84 -6.32
CA THR A 27 -22.76 -30.69 -5.15
C THR A 27 -23.19 -29.91 -3.91
N PHE A 28 -22.78 -28.65 -3.81
CA PHE A 28 -23.10 -27.78 -2.68
C PHE A 28 -24.17 -26.76 -3.08
N PRO A 29 -25.13 -26.45 -2.20
CA PRO A 29 -26.11 -25.41 -2.49
C PRO A 29 -25.39 -24.07 -2.65
N LEU A 30 -25.87 -23.26 -3.60
CA LEU A 30 -25.46 -21.87 -3.70
C LEU A 30 -25.87 -21.13 -2.41
N VAL A 31 -24.93 -20.40 -1.83
CA VAL A 31 -25.15 -19.58 -0.63
C VAL A 31 -24.60 -18.17 -0.86
N HIS A 32 -25.24 -17.17 -0.25
CA HIS A 32 -24.76 -15.80 -0.26
C HIS A 32 -23.85 -15.55 0.95
N SER A 33 -22.71 -14.90 0.72
CA SER A 33 -21.81 -14.48 1.79
C SER A 33 -22.50 -13.42 2.65
N THR A 34 -22.44 -13.59 3.96
CA THR A 34 -22.91 -12.59 4.94
C THR A 34 -21.78 -11.68 5.42
N VAL A 35 -20.53 -11.96 5.04
CA VAL A 35 -19.32 -11.29 5.55
C VAL A 35 -18.85 -10.19 4.61
N LEU A 36 -18.75 -10.50 3.32
CA LEU A 36 -18.40 -9.54 2.27
C LEU A 36 -19.59 -9.40 1.32
N PRO A 37 -20.07 -8.16 1.06
CA PRO A 37 -21.11 -7.94 0.07
C PRO A 37 -20.59 -8.32 -1.32
N ASP A 38 -21.51 -8.72 -2.19
CA ASP A 38 -21.22 -9.03 -3.60
C ASP A 38 -21.91 -7.98 -4.51
N PRO A 39 -21.16 -7.15 -5.25
CA PRO A 39 -19.70 -7.05 -5.27
C PRO A 39 -19.13 -6.32 -4.04
N SER A 40 -17.88 -6.63 -3.68
CA SER A 40 -17.24 -5.94 -2.56
C SER A 40 -16.92 -4.49 -2.91
N ARG A 41 -17.36 -3.57 -2.04
CA ARG A 41 -17.17 -2.13 -2.26
C ARG A 41 -15.71 -1.70 -2.09
N PHE A 42 -14.82 -2.49 -1.51
CA PHE A 42 -13.44 -2.08 -1.22
C PHE A 42 -12.44 -2.52 -2.28
N PHE A 43 -12.82 -3.33 -3.26
CA PHE A 43 -11.94 -3.73 -4.35
C PHE A 43 -12.22 -2.92 -5.61
N THR A 44 -11.19 -2.66 -6.40
CA THR A 44 -11.36 -2.04 -7.72
C THR A 44 -12.03 -3.02 -8.70
N PRO A 45 -12.78 -2.52 -9.71
CA PRO A 45 -13.53 -3.39 -10.63
C PRO A 45 -12.70 -4.46 -11.34
N ASN A 46 -11.43 -4.18 -11.63
CA ASN A 46 -10.52 -5.13 -12.27
C ASN A 46 -10.19 -6.36 -11.40
N LEU A 47 -10.46 -6.33 -10.10
CA LEU A 47 -10.26 -7.46 -9.18
C LEU A 47 -11.54 -8.28 -8.96
N LEU A 48 -12.70 -7.78 -9.39
CA LEU A 48 -14.00 -8.43 -9.17
C LEU A 48 -14.30 -9.55 -10.19
N SER A 49 -13.46 -9.70 -11.22
CA SER A 49 -13.60 -10.76 -12.23
C SER A 49 -13.01 -12.11 -11.82
N SER A 50 -12.26 -12.15 -10.72
CA SER A 50 -11.66 -13.36 -10.16
C SER A 50 -12.03 -13.53 -8.68
N PRO A 51 -11.94 -14.75 -8.13
CA PRO A 51 -12.17 -14.97 -6.70
C PRO A 51 -11.27 -14.07 -5.85
N LEU A 52 -11.88 -13.34 -4.92
CA LEU A 52 -11.17 -12.50 -3.96
C LEU A 52 -10.55 -13.37 -2.85
N PRO A 53 -9.36 -13.01 -2.34
CA PRO A 53 -8.73 -13.75 -1.27
C PRO A 53 -9.55 -13.64 0.02
N THR A 54 -9.60 -14.73 0.76
CA THR A 54 -10.13 -14.78 2.13
C THR A 54 -9.01 -15.16 3.08
N ASN A 55 -9.11 -14.76 4.35
CA ASN A 55 -8.08 -15.01 5.36
C ASN A 55 -6.70 -14.40 5.01
N SER A 56 -6.69 -13.30 4.26
CA SER A 56 -5.46 -12.59 3.93
C SER A 56 -4.98 -11.72 5.08
N PHE A 57 -3.70 -11.35 5.07
CA PHE A 57 -3.13 -10.46 6.08
C PHE A 57 -3.65 -9.01 6.03
N PHE A 58 -4.41 -8.68 5.00
CA PHE A 58 -4.96 -7.35 4.74
C PHE A 58 -6.49 -7.36 4.77
N GLN A 59 -7.09 -8.48 5.20
CA GLN A 59 -8.51 -8.75 5.11
C GLN A 59 -9.36 -7.64 5.73
N ASN A 60 -8.91 -7.03 6.83
CA ASN A 60 -9.62 -5.95 7.50
C ASN A 60 -9.76 -4.70 6.63
N PHE A 61 -8.96 -4.51 5.57
CA PHE A 61 -9.18 -3.44 4.59
C PHE A 61 -10.38 -3.69 3.67
N ALA A 62 -11.08 -4.82 3.79
CA ALA A 62 -12.28 -5.11 3.03
C ALA A 62 -13.51 -5.44 3.91
N LEU A 63 -13.33 -5.71 5.21
CA LEU A 63 -14.41 -6.14 6.09
C LEU A 63 -15.12 -4.98 6.78
N ASN A 64 -16.44 -5.09 6.95
CA ASN A 64 -17.27 -4.09 7.63
C ASN A 64 -17.09 -2.69 7.02
N ASN A 65 -16.58 -1.73 7.81
CA ASN A 65 -16.25 -0.37 7.37
C ASN A 65 -14.79 -0.22 6.90
N ALA A 66 -14.02 -1.30 6.92
CA ALA A 66 -12.61 -1.37 6.56
C ALA A 66 -11.67 -0.48 7.39
N GLU A 67 -12.09 -0.09 8.59
CA GLU A 67 -11.35 0.80 9.49
C GLU A 67 -10.62 0.07 10.62
N GLN A 68 -10.62 -1.27 10.62
CA GLN A 68 -9.85 -2.04 11.59
C GLN A 68 -8.37 -2.05 11.18
N PRO A 69 -7.43 -1.81 12.11
CA PRO A 69 -6.01 -1.83 11.79
C PRO A 69 -5.54 -3.19 11.28
N GLU A 70 -4.58 -3.19 10.36
CA GLU A 70 -3.84 -4.37 9.94
C GLU A 70 -2.37 -4.28 10.31
N TYR A 71 -1.82 -5.42 10.73
CA TYR A 71 -0.39 -5.52 11.01
C TYR A 71 0.39 -5.85 9.75
N ILE A 72 0.90 -4.80 9.13
CA ILE A 72 1.86 -4.84 8.03
C ILE A 72 3.24 -4.60 8.63
N HIS A 73 3.82 -5.68 9.16
CA HIS A 73 5.08 -5.63 9.92
C HIS A 73 6.12 -4.70 9.26
N PRO A 74 6.71 -3.74 10.01
CA PRO A 74 6.61 -3.56 11.46
C PRO A 74 5.48 -2.63 11.95
N TYR A 75 4.58 -2.18 11.07
CA TYR A 75 3.59 -1.15 11.37
C TYR A 75 2.18 -1.70 11.52
N LEU A 76 1.36 -1.07 12.37
CA LEU A 76 -0.09 -1.19 12.24
C LEU A 76 -0.60 -0.07 11.33
N ILE A 77 -1.44 -0.44 10.37
CA ILE A 77 -1.96 0.47 9.35
C ILE A 77 -3.47 0.49 9.43
N LYS A 78 -4.05 1.68 9.47
CA LYS A 78 -5.50 1.88 9.44
C LYS A 78 -5.84 2.92 8.38
N SER A 79 -6.77 2.61 7.47
CA SER A 79 -7.35 3.62 6.60
C SER A 79 -8.73 4.00 7.10
N SER A 80 -9.04 5.29 7.04
CA SER A 80 -10.33 5.85 7.41
C SER A 80 -10.40 7.27 6.84
N ASN A 81 -11.59 7.73 6.48
CA ASN A 81 -11.84 9.16 6.26
C ASN A 81 -10.90 9.79 5.21
N SER A 82 -10.62 9.11 4.09
CA SER A 82 -9.69 9.62 3.06
C SER A 82 -8.25 9.85 3.56
N SER A 83 -7.83 9.09 4.57
CA SER A 83 -6.49 9.15 5.15
C SER A 83 -5.97 7.75 5.48
N LEU A 84 -4.67 7.67 5.72
CA LEU A 84 -4.02 6.47 6.22
C LEU A 84 -3.21 6.81 7.48
N SER A 85 -3.58 6.17 8.58
CA SER A 85 -2.90 6.27 9.86
C SER A 85 -1.95 5.10 10.07
N VAL A 86 -0.81 5.42 10.66
CA VAL A 86 0.32 4.53 10.90
C VAL A 86 0.62 4.52 12.38
N SER A 87 0.87 3.32 12.92
CA SER A 87 1.43 3.13 14.25
C SER A 87 2.72 2.32 14.17
N TYR A 88 3.73 2.72 14.94
CA TYR A 88 4.79 1.82 15.38
C TYR A 88 4.43 1.31 16.78
N PRO A 89 3.75 0.15 16.89
CA PRO A 89 3.08 -0.22 18.12
C PRO A 89 4.07 -0.60 19.23
N SER A 90 3.83 -0.08 20.43
CA SER A 90 4.38 -0.68 21.64
C SER A 90 3.71 -2.03 21.92
N ARG A 91 4.45 -2.94 22.53
CA ARG A 91 3.91 -4.21 23.01
C ARG A 91 3.44 -4.04 24.45
N PHE A 92 2.16 -4.25 24.68
CA PHE A 92 1.60 -4.40 26.01
C PHE A 92 1.52 -5.88 26.34
N PHE A 93 1.91 -6.28 27.56
CA PHE A 93 1.86 -7.67 27.98
C PHE A 93 1.36 -7.81 29.40
N THR A 94 0.68 -8.93 29.63
CA THR A 94 0.29 -9.45 30.94
C THR A 94 0.76 -10.90 31.02
N SER A 95 0.51 -11.58 32.14
CA SER A 95 0.74 -13.03 32.23
C SER A 95 -0.16 -13.86 31.30
N ALA A 96 -1.27 -13.28 30.82
CA ALA A 96 -2.27 -13.99 30.02
C ALA A 96 -2.17 -13.71 28.50
N PHE A 97 -1.65 -12.54 28.11
CA PHE A 97 -1.59 -12.16 26.70
C PHE A 97 -0.54 -11.09 26.41
N ILE A 98 -0.18 -10.98 25.13
CA ILE A 98 0.61 -9.88 24.56
C ILE A 98 -0.23 -9.26 23.45
N CYS A 99 -0.35 -7.94 23.42
CA CYS A 99 -1.02 -7.22 22.35
C CYS A 99 -0.22 -6.01 21.86
N GLN A 100 -0.51 -5.60 20.64
CA GLN A 100 0.02 -4.39 20.02
C GLN A 100 -1.10 -3.35 19.99
N VAL A 101 -0.89 -2.21 20.64
CA VAL A 101 -1.91 -1.15 20.71
C VAL A 101 -1.74 -0.23 19.50
N PHE A 102 -2.83 0.03 18.80
CA PHE A 102 -2.84 0.99 17.71
C PHE A 102 -2.87 2.43 18.25
N VAL A 103 -1.85 3.21 17.89
CA VAL A 103 -1.77 4.65 18.14
C VAL A 103 -1.44 5.34 16.82
N ALA A 104 -2.22 6.34 16.40
CA ALA A 104 -2.00 7.03 15.13
C ALA A 104 -0.79 7.99 15.21
N ASP A 105 0.41 7.42 15.23
CA ASP A 105 1.68 8.15 15.31
C ASP A 105 1.85 9.10 14.12
N LEU A 106 1.44 8.66 12.93
CA LEU A 106 1.31 9.51 11.73
C LEU A 106 -0.06 9.27 11.09
N THR A 107 -0.69 10.33 10.57
CA THR A 107 -1.86 10.24 9.69
C THR A 107 -1.61 11.05 8.45
N ILE A 108 -1.54 10.38 7.30
CA ILE A 108 -1.24 10.96 6.00
C ILE A 108 -2.56 11.15 5.25
N SER A 109 -2.79 12.37 4.78
CA SER A 109 -3.97 12.74 4.00
C SER A 109 -3.63 13.79 2.96
N ALA A 110 -4.44 13.86 1.91
CA ALA A 110 -4.41 14.96 0.97
C ALA A 110 -5.48 15.99 1.35
N VAL A 111 -5.11 17.27 1.32
CA VAL A 111 -6.00 18.40 1.64
C VAL A 111 -6.73 18.82 0.37
N ASN A 112 -8.05 18.79 0.40
CA ASN A 112 -8.88 19.30 -0.69
C ASN A 112 -9.07 20.82 -0.53
N ASN A 113 -8.53 21.61 -1.46
CA ASN A 113 -8.61 23.08 -1.44
C ASN A 113 -9.86 23.66 -2.13
N GLY A 114 -10.97 22.92 -2.30
CA GLY A 114 -12.17 23.48 -2.94
C GLY A 114 -13.46 22.67 -2.89
N LYS A 115 -14.52 23.33 -2.41
CA LYS A 115 -15.95 23.38 -2.79
C LYS A 115 -16.74 22.18 -3.34
N ASP A 116 -16.25 20.95 -3.30
CA ASP A 116 -17.10 19.78 -3.48
C ASP A 116 -17.34 19.09 -2.14
N CYS A 117 -18.62 18.90 -1.84
CA CYS A 117 -19.19 18.37 -0.60
C CYS A 117 -18.34 17.27 0.04
N GLU A 118 -18.14 17.39 1.36
CA GLU A 118 -17.37 16.56 2.31
C GLU A 118 -17.72 15.07 2.35
N VAL A 119 -17.85 14.39 1.22
CA VAL A 119 -18.00 12.93 1.22
C VAL A 119 -16.60 12.35 1.26
N LYS A 120 -16.09 12.17 2.48
CA LYS A 120 -14.94 11.33 2.75
C LYS A 120 -15.17 9.96 2.10
N LYS A 121 -14.19 9.51 1.32
CA LYS A 121 -14.31 8.28 0.54
C LYS A 121 -13.49 7.17 1.18
N ASP A 122 -14.07 5.98 1.18
CA ASP A 122 -13.38 4.74 1.51
C ASP A 122 -12.18 4.53 0.56
N HIS A 123 -11.13 3.89 1.06
CA HIS A 123 -10.04 3.42 0.21
C HIS A 123 -10.51 2.30 -0.72
N LYS A 124 -9.70 2.02 -1.73
CA LYS A 124 -9.86 0.86 -2.61
C LYS A 124 -8.59 0.02 -2.64
N ILE A 125 -8.72 -1.28 -2.47
CA ILE A 125 -7.68 -2.25 -2.77
C ILE A 125 -7.59 -2.37 -4.30
N SER A 126 -6.48 -1.92 -4.86
CA SER A 126 -6.26 -1.87 -6.32
C SER A 126 -5.39 -3.00 -6.85
N SER A 127 -4.57 -3.60 -5.98
CA SER A 127 -3.82 -4.82 -6.25
C SER A 127 -3.38 -5.50 -4.96
N PHE A 128 -3.09 -6.80 -5.03
CA PHE A 128 -2.51 -7.58 -3.95
C PHE A 128 -1.70 -8.76 -4.49
N ASN A 129 -0.85 -9.35 -3.64
CA ASN A 129 -0.16 -10.63 -3.84
C ASN A 129 0.14 -11.24 -2.46
N ASP A 130 1.00 -12.26 -2.39
CA ASP A 130 1.29 -13.01 -1.17
C ASP A 130 1.78 -12.13 -0.02
N LEU A 131 2.56 -11.08 -0.32
CA LEU A 131 3.21 -10.23 0.68
C LEU A 131 2.85 -8.74 0.58
N SER A 132 2.06 -8.32 -0.41
CA SER A 132 1.68 -6.92 -0.57
C SER A 132 0.20 -6.68 -0.87
N VAL A 133 -0.24 -5.49 -0.48
CA VAL A 133 -1.54 -4.91 -0.82
C VAL A 133 -1.34 -3.44 -1.18
N THR A 134 -2.03 -2.98 -2.22
CA THR A 134 -2.02 -1.57 -2.62
C THR A 134 -3.36 -0.94 -2.27
N LEU A 135 -3.32 0.13 -1.48
CA LEU A 135 -4.49 0.92 -1.12
C LEU A 135 -4.49 2.26 -1.86
N ASP A 136 -5.50 2.48 -2.69
CA ASP A 136 -5.78 3.77 -3.30
C ASP A 136 -6.69 4.56 -2.35
N VAL A 137 -6.14 5.60 -1.73
CA VAL A 137 -6.81 6.48 -0.76
C VAL A 137 -7.09 7.82 -1.43
N PRO A 138 -8.36 8.16 -1.68
CA PRO A 138 -8.70 9.43 -2.33
C PRO A 138 -8.43 10.63 -1.41
N PRO A 139 -8.06 11.80 -1.95
CA PRO A 139 -7.73 12.05 -3.35
C PRO A 139 -6.25 11.76 -3.66
N GLY A 140 -5.99 10.93 -4.67
CA GLY A 140 -4.69 10.84 -5.32
C GLY A 140 -3.53 10.22 -4.52
N LEU A 141 -3.80 9.59 -3.37
CA LEU A 141 -2.78 8.87 -2.61
C LEU A 141 -2.86 7.37 -2.90
N ARG A 142 -1.69 6.75 -3.07
CA ARG A 142 -1.57 5.30 -3.22
C ARG A 142 -0.52 4.76 -2.27
N PHE A 143 -0.93 3.89 -1.37
CA PHE A 143 -0.04 3.25 -0.42
C PHE A 143 0.34 1.85 -0.89
N LEU A 144 1.64 1.63 -1.04
CA LEU A 144 2.23 0.36 -1.43
C LEU A 144 2.68 -0.36 -0.15
N LEU A 145 1.80 -1.20 0.40
CA LEU A 145 2.03 -1.86 1.69
C LEU A 145 2.61 -3.25 1.44
N VAL A 146 3.89 -3.43 1.77
CA VAL A 146 4.60 -4.71 1.65
C VAL A 146 5.01 -5.17 3.03
N ARG A 147 4.63 -6.38 3.43
CA ARG A 147 5.03 -6.96 4.71
C ARG A 147 6.55 -7.07 4.82
N GLY A 148 7.08 -6.64 5.95
CA GLY A 148 8.52 -6.61 6.23
C GLY A 148 9.25 -5.40 5.66
N SER A 149 8.57 -4.51 4.94
CA SER A 149 9.18 -3.25 4.51
C SER A 149 9.40 -2.34 5.71
N PRO A 150 10.63 -1.84 5.95
CA PRO A 150 10.86 -0.85 7.00
C PRO A 150 10.33 0.53 6.62
N TYR A 151 9.84 0.70 5.40
CA TYR A 151 9.23 1.94 4.91
C TYR A 151 7.77 1.74 4.58
N ILE A 152 7.00 2.79 4.84
CA ILE A 152 5.66 2.97 4.31
C ILE A 152 5.80 3.87 3.09
N THR A 153 5.45 3.35 1.92
CA THR A 153 5.57 4.08 0.66
C THR A 153 4.21 4.59 0.21
N CYS A 154 4.13 5.88 -0.09
CA CYS A 154 2.97 6.55 -0.69
C CYS A 154 3.37 7.17 -2.03
N GLU A 155 2.73 6.76 -3.12
CA GLU A 155 2.77 7.46 -4.40
C GLU A 155 1.67 8.54 -4.39
N VAL A 156 2.06 9.79 -4.67
CA VAL A 156 1.17 10.94 -4.82
C VAL A 156 0.99 11.21 -6.32
N CYS A 157 -0.21 10.89 -6.82
CA CYS A 157 -0.53 10.84 -8.25
C CYS A 157 -0.67 12.21 -8.93
N SER A 158 -1.11 13.21 -8.18
CA SER A 158 -1.38 14.56 -8.69
C SER A 158 -0.77 15.58 -7.76
N SER A 159 -0.38 16.73 -8.32
CA SER A 159 0.08 17.88 -7.55
C SER A 159 -0.98 18.29 -6.53
N THR A 160 -0.79 17.87 -5.28
CA THR A 160 -1.80 17.99 -4.22
C THR A 160 -1.13 18.50 -2.94
N GLN A 161 -1.91 19.19 -2.11
CA GLN A 161 -1.45 19.53 -0.77
C GLN A 161 -1.55 18.30 0.13
N ILE A 162 -0.46 17.98 0.82
CA ILE A 162 -0.38 16.85 1.73
C ILE A 162 -0.35 17.39 3.16
N SER A 163 -1.06 16.70 4.04
CA SER A 163 -1.05 16.91 5.48
C SER A 163 -0.68 15.62 6.18
N ILE A 164 0.35 15.69 7.01
CA ILE A 164 0.77 14.65 7.94
C ILE A 164 0.46 15.16 9.33
N SER A 165 -0.60 14.63 9.95
CA SER A 165 -0.94 14.95 11.34
C SER A 165 -0.45 13.87 12.28
N THR A 166 -0.28 14.23 13.54
CA THR A 166 0.09 13.31 14.60
C THR A 166 -0.64 13.70 15.88
N ILE A 167 -0.84 12.74 16.78
CA ILE A 167 -1.33 13.02 18.14
C ILE A 167 -0.20 13.47 19.07
N HIS A 168 1.05 13.30 18.65
CA HIS A 168 2.24 13.64 19.43
C HIS A 168 2.68 15.06 19.11
N ALA A 169 3.35 15.72 20.06
CA ALA A 169 3.95 17.02 19.80
C ALA A 169 5.25 16.85 19.00
N ILE A 170 5.41 17.62 17.94
CA ILE A 170 6.62 17.71 17.13
C ILE A 170 7.63 18.56 17.87
N LEU A 171 8.71 17.94 18.35
CA LEU A 171 9.77 18.62 19.10
C LEU A 171 10.80 19.26 18.17
N SER A 172 11.15 18.58 17.08
CA SER A 172 12.09 19.10 16.09
C SER A 172 11.91 18.44 14.73
N ILE A 173 12.26 19.19 13.69
CA ILE A 173 12.38 18.71 12.31
C ILE A 173 13.75 19.16 11.79
N SER A 174 14.55 18.22 11.31
CA SER A 174 15.82 18.51 10.64
C SER A 174 15.81 17.97 9.22
N SER A 175 16.07 18.83 8.25
CA SER A 175 16.09 18.51 6.83
C SER A 175 17.51 18.40 6.30
N ASN A 176 17.73 17.57 5.29
CA ASN A 176 18.98 17.62 4.52
C ASN A 176 19.03 18.89 3.63
N SER A 177 20.21 19.19 3.08
CA SER A 177 20.43 20.34 2.19
C SER A 177 19.57 20.32 0.92
N PHE A 178 19.13 19.14 0.48
CA PHE A 178 18.30 18.97 -0.71
C PHE A 178 16.81 19.05 -0.43
N GLY A 179 16.37 19.09 0.83
CA GLY A 179 14.96 19.07 1.21
C GLY A 179 14.23 17.76 0.82
N THR A 180 14.95 16.64 0.69
CA THR A 180 14.41 15.33 0.30
C THR A 180 14.41 14.31 1.43
N LYS A 181 15.00 14.66 2.56
CA LYS A 181 15.05 13.87 3.80
C LYS A 181 14.72 14.78 4.96
N HIS A 182 13.78 14.37 5.80
CA HIS A 182 13.36 15.09 6.99
C HIS A 182 13.27 14.13 8.17
N LYS A 183 14.08 14.37 9.20
CA LYS A 183 14.05 13.63 10.46
C LYS A 183 13.16 14.41 11.44
N ILE A 184 12.16 13.74 11.99
CA ILE A 184 11.09 14.32 12.80
C ILE A 184 11.13 13.64 14.16
N HIS A 185 11.29 14.43 15.23
CA HIS A 185 11.34 13.92 16.60
C HIS A 185 10.06 14.29 17.36
N PHE A 186 9.41 13.30 17.97
CA PHE A 186 8.17 13.45 18.70
C PHE A 186 8.37 13.41 20.22
N ASN A 187 7.43 13.96 20.97
CA ASN A 187 7.45 13.97 22.45
C ASN A 187 7.22 12.61 23.12
N ASN A 188 6.92 11.56 22.35
CA ASN A 188 6.86 10.18 22.81
C ASN A 188 8.19 9.42 22.62
N ASN A 189 9.28 10.15 22.37
CA ASN A 189 10.63 9.64 22.07
C ASN A 189 10.77 8.85 20.75
N GLN A 190 9.73 8.80 19.91
CA GLN A 190 9.87 8.26 18.57
C GLN A 190 10.53 9.27 17.64
N THR A 191 11.38 8.76 16.75
CA THR A 191 11.98 9.53 15.67
C THR A 191 11.59 8.89 14.35
N TRP A 192 11.01 9.68 13.45
CA TRP A 192 10.61 9.24 12.11
C TRP A 192 11.46 9.92 11.06
N ILE A 193 11.74 9.23 9.97
CA ILE A 193 12.38 9.80 8.79
C ILE A 193 11.41 9.76 7.63
N MET A 194 11.18 10.94 7.04
CA MET A 194 10.44 11.11 5.79
C MET A 194 11.42 11.34 4.66
N TYR A 195 11.31 10.54 3.60
CA TYR A 195 12.03 10.71 2.35
C TYR A 195 11.04 11.07 1.23
N SER A 196 11.45 11.94 0.31
CA SER A 196 10.61 12.40 -0.79
C SER A 196 11.37 12.43 -2.11
N SER A 197 10.69 12.04 -3.19
CA SER A 197 11.32 11.94 -4.52
C SER A 197 11.83 13.27 -5.10
N SER A 198 11.31 14.37 -4.58
CA SER A 198 11.68 15.74 -4.92
C SER A 198 11.68 16.61 -3.64
N PRO A 199 12.36 17.77 -3.67
CA PRO A 199 12.45 18.66 -2.51
C PRO A 199 11.08 19.09 -2.00
N LEU A 200 10.92 19.11 -0.67
CA LEU A 200 9.71 19.57 0.01
C LEU A 200 9.98 20.88 0.78
N ASN A 201 9.06 21.82 0.63
CA ASN A 201 8.96 22.99 1.50
C ASN A 201 7.95 22.68 2.60
N LEU A 202 8.45 22.25 3.75
CA LEU A 202 7.61 21.87 4.89
C LEU A 202 7.14 23.12 5.65
N ASP A 203 5.84 23.18 5.91
CA ASP A 203 5.25 24.04 6.94
C ASP A 203 4.81 23.17 8.11
N SER A 204 5.28 23.47 9.31
CA SER A 204 5.08 22.64 10.50
C SER A 204 4.41 23.42 11.61
N SER A 205 3.42 22.79 12.23
CA SER A 205 2.81 23.21 13.48
C SER A 205 3.25 22.30 14.63
N LEU A 206 2.63 22.45 15.81
CA LEU A 206 2.90 21.58 16.96
C LEU A 206 2.58 20.11 16.70
N SER A 207 1.63 19.79 15.82
CA SER A 207 1.12 18.43 15.62
C SER A 207 0.76 18.11 14.16
N SER A 208 1.24 18.92 13.22
CA SER A 208 1.04 18.67 11.80
C SER A 208 2.20 19.20 10.96
N ILE A 209 2.45 18.53 9.84
CA ILE A 209 3.37 18.96 8.79
C ILE A 209 2.57 19.00 7.50
N THR A 210 2.65 20.11 6.78
CA THR A 210 1.98 20.28 5.49
C THR A 210 2.95 20.75 4.42
N PHE A 211 2.67 20.38 3.18
CA PHE A 211 3.40 20.86 2.01
C PHE A 211 2.48 20.80 0.80
N SER A 212 2.69 21.70 -0.16
CA SER A 212 1.81 21.85 -1.33
C SER A 212 2.53 21.54 -2.64
N GLY A 213 1.75 21.23 -3.66
CA GLY A 213 2.25 21.06 -5.02
C GLY A 213 3.11 19.81 -5.24
N PHE A 214 3.02 18.80 -4.37
CA PHE A 214 3.85 17.61 -4.46
C PHE A 214 3.20 16.52 -5.32
N SER A 215 4.01 15.89 -6.16
CA SER A 215 3.68 14.70 -6.93
C SER A 215 4.93 13.83 -6.99
N GLY A 216 4.81 12.55 -6.67
CA GLY A 216 5.96 11.64 -6.57
C GLY A 216 5.84 10.65 -5.42
N ALA A 217 6.96 10.09 -4.99
CA ALA A 217 7.00 9.09 -3.92
C ALA A 217 7.39 9.72 -2.57
N LEU A 218 6.61 9.44 -1.54
CA LEU A 218 6.92 9.69 -0.13
C LEU A 218 7.18 8.37 0.56
N ARG A 219 8.17 8.34 1.46
CA ARG A 219 8.48 7.17 2.27
C ARG A 219 8.67 7.57 3.71
N PHE A 220 8.07 6.82 4.62
CA PHE A 220 8.15 7.04 6.06
C PHE A 220 8.77 5.82 6.73
N ALA A 221 9.74 6.02 7.60
CA ALA A 221 10.34 4.95 8.40
C ALA A 221 10.51 5.41 9.85
N ILE A 222 10.24 4.52 10.80
CA ILE A 222 10.69 4.71 12.18
C ILE A 222 12.22 4.56 12.21
N LEU A 223 12.89 5.40 13.00
CA LEU A 223 14.31 5.26 13.32
C LEU A 223 14.43 4.67 14.73
N PRO A 224 14.72 3.36 14.86
CA PRO A 224 14.84 2.70 16.16
C PRO A 224 15.94 3.36 16.99
N ASP A 225 15.65 3.64 18.27
CA ASP A 225 16.57 4.20 19.25
C ASP A 225 17.28 5.50 18.83
N SER A 226 16.79 6.16 17.78
CA SER A 226 17.46 7.29 17.13
C SER A 226 18.92 6.99 16.70
N ASP A 227 19.24 5.71 16.45
CA ASP A 227 20.61 5.25 16.18
C ASP A 227 21.09 5.70 14.77
N PRO A 228 22.21 6.45 14.66
CA PRO A 228 22.76 6.89 13.38
C PRO A 228 23.14 5.74 12.43
N SER A 229 23.47 4.55 12.94
CA SER A 229 23.79 3.38 12.11
C SER A 229 22.57 2.91 11.32
N TYR A 230 21.40 2.82 11.96
CA TYR A 230 20.15 2.51 11.28
C TYR A 230 19.73 3.61 10.32
N GLU A 231 19.97 4.88 10.67
CA GLU A 231 19.73 6.01 9.78
C GLU A 231 20.54 5.89 8.49
N SER A 232 21.82 5.52 8.57
CA SER A 232 22.66 5.33 7.38
C SER A 232 22.17 4.21 6.46
N VAL A 233 21.66 3.12 7.04
CA VAL A 233 21.06 2.00 6.28
C VAL A 233 19.75 2.45 5.63
N LEU A 234 18.91 3.21 6.35
CA LEU A 234 17.69 3.76 5.78
C LEU A 234 17.99 4.74 4.62
N ASP A 235 18.99 5.59 4.78
CA ASP A 235 19.41 6.51 3.74
C ASP A 235 19.85 5.78 2.46
N GLN A 236 20.64 4.72 2.61
CA GLN A 236 21.16 3.92 1.49
C GLN A 236 20.06 3.32 0.61
N TYR A 237 18.94 2.89 1.21
CA TYR A 237 17.85 2.21 0.51
C TYR A 237 16.60 3.09 0.32
N SER A 238 16.69 4.38 0.62
CA SER A 238 15.58 5.35 0.53
C SER A 238 15.04 5.55 -0.90
N SER A 239 15.87 5.34 -1.92
CA SER A 239 15.53 5.57 -3.32
C SER A 239 14.76 4.43 -4.01
N CYS A 240 14.76 3.23 -3.44
CA CYS A 240 14.11 2.04 -4.01
C CYS A 240 13.10 1.42 -3.04
N TYR A 241 11.93 1.01 -3.53
CA TYR A 241 10.86 0.47 -2.71
C TYR A 241 10.21 -0.76 -3.32
N PRO A 242 9.81 -1.75 -2.50
CA PRO A 242 9.10 -2.92 -2.98
C PRO A 242 7.66 -2.55 -3.37
N VAL A 243 7.14 -3.22 -4.41
CA VAL A 243 5.75 -3.07 -4.88
C VAL A 243 4.97 -4.38 -4.87
N SER A 244 5.67 -5.51 -4.81
CA SER A 244 5.09 -6.85 -4.72
C SER A 244 6.05 -7.81 -4.04
N GLY A 245 5.52 -8.89 -3.48
CA GLY A 245 6.30 -10.03 -3.01
C GLY A 245 5.53 -11.33 -3.24
N GLU A 246 6.13 -12.25 -3.98
CA GLU A 246 5.56 -13.55 -4.33
C GLU A 246 6.38 -14.64 -3.64
N ALA A 247 5.70 -15.58 -2.99
CA ALA A 247 6.30 -16.70 -2.29
C ALA A 247 6.08 -17.98 -3.09
N VAL A 248 7.14 -18.47 -3.72
CA VAL A 248 7.09 -19.67 -4.56
C VAL A 248 7.80 -20.82 -3.85
N LEU A 249 7.09 -21.93 -3.67
CA LEU A 249 7.69 -23.18 -3.23
C LEU A 249 8.42 -23.81 -4.43
N GLY A 250 9.71 -23.49 -4.57
CA GLY A 250 10.53 -23.94 -5.70
C GLY A 250 11.13 -25.33 -5.51
N ASN A 251 11.37 -25.73 -4.26
CA ASN A 251 11.90 -27.04 -3.89
C ASN A 251 11.20 -27.55 -2.62
N PRO A 252 11.21 -28.87 -2.34
CA PRO A 252 10.69 -29.39 -1.09
C PRO A 252 11.30 -28.64 0.10
N PHE A 253 10.45 -28.09 0.97
CA PHE A 253 10.85 -27.36 2.18
C PHE A 253 11.63 -26.04 1.96
N LEU A 254 11.74 -25.52 0.73
CA LEU A 254 12.39 -24.24 0.46
C LEU A 254 11.45 -23.27 -0.25
N TRP A 255 11.25 -22.13 0.40
CA TRP A 255 10.41 -21.04 -0.10
C TRP A 255 11.31 -19.97 -0.69
N ASN A 256 11.08 -19.62 -1.95
CA ASN A 256 11.75 -18.51 -2.61
C ASN A 256 10.81 -17.31 -2.60
N ILE A 257 11.23 -16.23 -1.94
CA ILE A 257 10.51 -14.96 -1.97
C ILE A 257 11.16 -14.11 -3.07
N SER A 258 10.37 -13.73 -4.07
CA SER A 258 10.78 -12.80 -5.11
C SER A 258 9.96 -11.52 -5.02
N GLY A 259 10.59 -10.37 -5.22
CA GLY A 259 9.92 -9.08 -5.11
C GLY A 259 10.17 -8.21 -6.33
N ARG A 260 9.18 -7.41 -6.71
CA ARG A 260 9.40 -6.30 -7.65
C ARG A 260 9.66 -5.03 -6.86
N ARG A 261 10.52 -4.17 -7.39
CA ARG A 261 10.82 -2.85 -6.83
C ARG A 261 10.68 -1.76 -7.88
N LYS A 262 10.46 -0.54 -7.43
CA LYS A 262 10.52 0.69 -8.21
C LYS A 262 11.56 1.63 -7.61
N ASP A 263 12.12 2.47 -8.46
CA ASP A 263 13.01 3.57 -8.09
C ASP A 263 12.32 4.91 -8.35
N TRP A 264 12.83 6.01 -7.79
CA TRP A 264 12.23 7.36 -7.87
C TRP A 264 11.92 7.86 -9.29
N GLY A 265 12.57 7.33 -10.33
CA GLY A 265 12.35 7.70 -11.74
C GLY A 265 11.37 6.81 -12.52
N SER A 266 10.70 5.86 -11.86
CA SER A 266 9.73 4.98 -12.52
C SER A 266 8.41 5.71 -12.80
N SER A 267 7.75 5.42 -13.93
CA SER A 267 6.46 6.03 -14.26
C SER A 267 5.37 5.68 -13.22
N PHE A 268 4.67 6.70 -12.71
CA PHE A 268 3.55 6.56 -11.80
C PHE A 268 2.26 6.34 -12.60
N THR A 269 1.75 5.12 -12.65
CA THR A 269 0.51 4.78 -13.37
C THR A 269 -0.69 4.81 -12.43
N CYS A 270 -1.49 5.88 -12.46
CA CYS A 270 -2.72 5.97 -11.66
C CYS A 270 -3.93 5.44 -12.46
N PRO A 271 -4.91 4.76 -11.84
CA PRO A 271 -6.11 4.31 -12.50
C PRO A 271 -6.89 5.54 -12.93
N SER A 272 -7.21 5.61 -14.21
CA SER A 272 -8.11 6.63 -14.72
C SER A 272 -9.46 6.47 -14.02
N SER A 273 -9.89 7.50 -13.30
CA SER A 273 -11.29 7.65 -12.93
C SER A 273 -12.08 8.04 -14.18
N SER A 274 -12.18 7.12 -15.13
CA SER A 274 -13.13 7.21 -16.24
C SER A 274 -14.49 6.78 -15.72
N CYS A 275 -15.23 7.73 -15.14
CA CYS A 275 -16.69 7.62 -15.10
C CYS A 275 -17.19 7.87 -16.53
N SER A 276 -17.16 6.85 -17.37
CA SER A 276 -18.05 6.79 -18.53
C SER A 276 -19.26 5.98 -18.10
N ALA A 277 -20.30 6.70 -17.64
CA ALA A 277 -21.64 6.15 -17.59
C ALA A 277 -22.02 5.73 -19.01
N PHE A 278 -22.13 4.42 -19.24
CA PHE A 278 -22.93 3.93 -20.35
C PHE A 278 -24.35 3.76 -19.82
N VAL A 279 -25.25 4.60 -20.36
CA VAL A 279 -26.70 4.36 -20.39
C VAL A 279 -26.96 3.14 -21.26
#